data_AF-A0A6V7HKW6-F1
#
_entry.id   AF-A0A6V7HKW6-F1
#
_cell.length_a   1.000
_cell.length_b   1.000
_cell.length_c   1.000
_cell.angle_alpha   90.00
_cell.angle_beta   90.00
_cell.angle_gamma   90.00
#
_symmetry.space_group_name_H-M   'P 1'
#
loop_
_entity.id
_entity.type
_entity.pdbx_description
1 polymer ?
#
loop_
_entity_poly.entity_id
_entity_poly.type
_entity_poly.pdbx_seq_one_letter_code
_entity_poly.pdbx_strand_id
1 'polypeptide(L)'
;VSMDKERAWCPRAGCETICSVNSNGSGGSPGPVHCPNCSTDFCSNCREPWHNGTCTNLPLGIPFDNDHIKCCPMCSVPIEKDEGCAQMMCKRCKHVFCWYCLASLDDDFLLRHYDKGPCKNKLGHSRASVIWHRTQVIGIFAGFGLLLLVASPLLLLAAPCIVCCKCRVCGSSRLDQEGANPEDTST
;
A
#
# COMPACT_ATOMS: atom_id res chain seq x y z
N VAL A 1 -13.36 8.54 6.48
CA VAL A 1 -13.61 9.43 5.33
C VAL A 1 -14.91 8.98 4.68
N SER A 2 -16.02 9.62 5.02
CA SER A 2 -17.30 9.38 4.34
C SER A 2 -17.18 9.98 2.94
N MET A 3 -17.19 9.15 1.89
CA MET A 3 -17.34 9.69 0.54
C MET A 3 -18.82 10.01 0.33
N ASP A 4 -19.10 11.30 0.15
CA ASP A 4 -20.43 11.81 -0.16
C ASP A 4 -20.98 11.10 -1.40
N LYS A 5 -22.22 10.61 -1.30
CA LYS A 5 -22.99 9.96 -2.39
C LYS A 5 -23.11 10.83 -3.65
N GLU A 6 -22.76 12.11 -3.52
CA GLU A 6 -22.82 13.16 -4.55
C GLU A 6 -21.53 13.27 -5.37
N ARG A 7 -20.55 12.38 -5.19
CA ARG A 7 -19.27 12.42 -5.92
C ARG A 7 -18.99 11.09 -6.60
N ALA A 8 -18.61 11.14 -7.87
CA ALA A 8 -18.24 9.97 -8.66
C ALA A 8 -16.91 10.21 -9.38
N TRP A 9 -16.08 9.17 -9.49
CA TRP A 9 -14.87 9.23 -10.29
C TRP A 9 -15.20 9.05 -11.76
N CYS A 10 -14.53 9.80 -12.63
CA CYS A 10 -14.62 9.62 -14.07
C CYS A 10 -14.18 8.18 -14.43
N PRO A 11 -14.98 7.44 -15.23
CA PRO A 11 -14.66 6.06 -15.63
C PRO A 11 -13.53 5.98 -16.66
N ARG A 12 -13.20 7.08 -17.35
CA ARG A 12 -12.15 7.10 -18.37
C ARG A 12 -10.79 6.78 -17.75
N ALA A 13 -10.13 5.75 -18.29
CA ALA A 13 -8.78 5.38 -17.92
C ALA A 13 -7.83 6.60 -18.03
N GLY A 14 -7.08 6.87 -16.97
CA GLY A 14 -6.12 7.98 -16.90
C GLY A 14 -6.70 9.37 -16.62
N CYS A 15 -8.03 9.55 -16.50
CA CYS A 15 -8.61 10.86 -16.17
C CYS A 15 -8.60 11.16 -14.66
N GLU A 16 -8.97 10.16 -13.85
CA GLU A 16 -8.99 10.23 -12.38
C GLU A 16 -9.65 11.49 -11.80
N THR A 17 -10.59 12.10 -12.53
CA THR A 17 -11.24 13.33 -12.07
C THR A 17 -12.49 13.00 -11.26
N ILE A 18 -12.63 13.62 -10.10
CA ILE A 18 -13.83 13.53 -9.27
C ILE A 18 -14.87 14.50 -9.84
N CYS A 19 -16.03 13.97 -10.22
CA CYS A 19 -17.15 14.70 -10.78
C CYS A 19 -18.29 14.79 -9.76
N SER A 20 -18.97 15.93 -9.72
CA SER A 20 -20.16 16.13 -8.89
C SER A 20 -21.38 15.50 -9.55
N VAL A 21 -22.09 14.67 -8.81
CA VAL A 21 -23.32 13.99 -9.23
C VAL A 21 -24.50 14.78 -8.70
N ASN A 22 -25.19 15.51 -9.58
CA ASN A 22 -26.32 16.34 -9.17
C ASN A 22 -27.56 15.44 -8.92
N SER A 23 -27.82 15.11 -7.66
CA SER A 23 -29.01 14.33 -7.24
C SER A 23 -30.26 15.22 -7.15
N ASN A 24 -30.55 16.00 -8.18
CA ASN A 24 -31.65 16.97 -8.17
C ASN A 24 -33.05 16.35 -8.43
N GLY A 25 -33.16 15.03 -8.39
CA GLY A 25 -34.43 14.31 -8.42
C GLY A 25 -34.56 13.45 -7.17
N SER A 26 -35.61 13.68 -6.39
CA SER A 26 -35.97 12.98 -5.15
C SER A 26 -36.39 11.51 -5.36
N GLY A 27 -35.63 10.76 -6.16
CA GLY A 27 -35.92 9.39 -6.51
C GLY A 27 -34.86 8.76 -7.41
N GLY A 28 -33.64 8.57 -6.88
CA GLY A 28 -32.66 7.54 -7.30
C GLY A 28 -32.41 7.29 -8.80
N SER A 29 -32.77 8.22 -9.68
CA SER A 29 -32.81 7.99 -11.12
C SER A 29 -31.42 8.23 -11.72
N PRO A 30 -30.94 7.34 -12.60
CA PRO A 30 -29.67 7.52 -13.28
C PRO A 30 -29.72 8.79 -14.13
N GLY A 31 -28.73 9.67 -13.95
CA GLY A 31 -28.60 10.94 -14.67
C GLY A 31 -27.22 11.07 -15.31
N PRO A 32 -27.06 11.96 -16.30
CA PRO A 32 -25.78 12.18 -16.96
C PRO A 32 -24.85 12.95 -16.02
N VAL A 33 -23.59 12.52 -15.96
CA VAL A 33 -22.51 13.23 -15.25
C VAL A 33 -21.47 13.62 -16.29
N HIS A 34 -21.22 14.92 -16.40
CA HIS A 34 -20.21 15.47 -17.30
C HIS A 34 -18.86 15.59 -16.58
N CYS A 35 -17.79 15.04 -17.16
CA CYS A 35 -16.45 15.19 -16.61
C CYS A 35 -15.77 16.47 -17.16
N PRO A 36 -15.36 17.43 -16.30
CA PRO A 36 -14.75 18.69 -16.76
C PRO A 36 -13.33 18.54 -17.32
N ASN A 37 -12.64 17.43 -17.02
CA ASN A 37 -11.25 17.23 -17.43
C ASN A 37 -11.11 16.51 -18.78
N CYS A 38 -11.96 15.52 -19.05
CA CYS A 38 -11.88 14.70 -20.27
C CYS A 38 -13.13 14.76 -21.15
N SER A 39 -14.12 15.59 -20.78
CA SER A 39 -15.38 15.80 -21.49
C SER A 39 -16.19 14.53 -21.76
N THR A 40 -15.97 13.48 -20.96
CA THR A 40 -16.73 12.22 -21.06
C THR A 40 -18.02 12.33 -20.25
N ASP A 41 -19.14 12.01 -20.88
CA ASP A 41 -20.45 11.89 -20.24
C ASP A 41 -20.71 10.44 -19.83
N PHE A 42 -21.04 10.24 -18.56
CA PHE A 42 -21.27 8.91 -18.00
C PHE A 42 -22.49 8.86 -17.09
N CYS A 43 -23.04 7.67 -16.91
CA CYS A 43 -24.19 7.43 -16.05
C CYS A 43 -23.81 7.53 -14.57
N SER A 44 -24.58 8.29 -13.79
CA SER A 44 -24.35 8.47 -12.34
C SER A 44 -24.44 7.18 -11.52
N ASN A 45 -25.11 6.15 -12.05
CA ASN A 45 -25.37 4.90 -11.34
C ASN A 45 -24.40 3.77 -11.76
N CYS A 46 -24.38 3.39 -13.05
CA CYS A 46 -23.53 2.30 -13.54
C CYS A 46 -22.12 2.74 -13.98
N ARG A 47 -21.88 4.06 -14.16
CA ARG A 47 -20.61 4.64 -14.61
C ARG A 47 -20.17 4.24 -16.03
N GLU A 48 -21.10 3.75 -16.83
CA GLU A 48 -20.95 3.53 -18.27
C GLU A 48 -21.08 4.83 -19.06
N PRO A 49 -20.73 4.86 -20.37
CA PRO A 49 -21.12 5.93 -21.27
C PRO A 49 -22.60 6.28 -21.09
N TRP A 50 -22.92 7.58 -21.08
CA TRP A 50 -24.27 8.04 -20.81
C TRP A 50 -25.31 7.33 -21.68
N HIS A 51 -26.39 6.84 -21.04
CA HIS A 51 -27.46 6.11 -21.70
C HIS A 51 -28.83 6.51 -21.14
N ASN A 52 -29.84 6.53 -22.02
CA ASN A 52 -31.23 6.86 -21.64
C ASN A 52 -32.06 5.64 -21.19
N GLY A 53 -31.44 4.45 -21.13
CA GLY A 53 -32.08 3.19 -20.73
C GLY A 53 -31.83 2.79 -19.28
N THR A 54 -32.42 1.67 -18.86
CA THR A 54 -32.13 1.04 -17.56
C THR A 54 -30.65 0.71 -17.47
N CYS A 55 -30.02 1.01 -16.33
CA CYS A 55 -28.69 0.49 -16.04
C CYS A 55 -28.80 -1.03 -16.05
N THR A 56 -28.29 -1.68 -17.11
CA THR A 56 -28.08 -3.12 -17.06
C THR A 56 -27.12 -3.33 -15.91
N ASN A 57 -27.61 -3.94 -14.81
CA ASN A 57 -26.81 -4.42 -13.68
C ASN A 57 -25.91 -5.58 -14.11
N LEU A 58 -25.40 -5.54 -15.34
CA LEU A 58 -24.30 -6.36 -15.75
C LEU A 58 -23.06 -5.51 -15.45
N PRO A 59 -22.31 -5.81 -14.38
CA PRO A 59 -20.99 -5.20 -14.22
C PRO A 59 -20.28 -5.39 -15.55
N LEU A 60 -19.80 -4.29 -16.16
CA LEU A 60 -19.16 -4.26 -17.48
C LEU A 60 -18.58 -5.62 -17.83
N GLY A 61 -19.27 -6.31 -18.74
CA GLY A 61 -18.85 -7.60 -19.25
C GLY A 61 -17.58 -7.43 -20.05
N ILE A 62 -16.45 -7.42 -19.36
CA ILE A 62 -15.42 -8.35 -19.79
C ILE A 62 -15.82 -9.67 -19.13
N PRO A 63 -16.12 -10.73 -19.89
CA PRO A 63 -16.26 -12.06 -19.32
C PRO A 63 -14.86 -12.48 -18.87
N PHE A 64 -14.41 -11.96 -17.74
CA PHE A 64 -13.38 -12.61 -16.99
C PHE A 64 -14.06 -13.84 -16.39
N ASP A 65 -14.04 -14.94 -17.15
CA ASP A 65 -14.22 -16.32 -16.67
C ASP A 65 -13.08 -16.67 -15.70
N ASN A 66 -12.80 -15.76 -14.78
CA ASN A 66 -11.71 -15.80 -13.85
C ASN A 66 -12.28 -15.25 -12.54
N ASP A 67 -12.52 -16.14 -11.58
CA ASP A 67 -12.83 -15.87 -10.18
C ASP A 67 -11.80 -14.95 -9.46
N HIS A 68 -10.83 -14.46 -10.23
CA HIS A 68 -9.72 -13.61 -9.87
C HIS A 68 -9.97 -12.12 -10.14
N ILE A 69 -11.01 -11.69 -10.86
CA ILE A 69 -11.25 -10.25 -11.11
C ILE A 69 -12.68 -9.84 -10.73
N LYS A 70 -12.82 -8.79 -9.92
CA LYS A 70 -14.12 -8.18 -9.57
C LYS A 70 -14.03 -6.67 -9.47
N CYS A 71 -15.15 -5.99 -9.68
CA CYS A 71 -15.23 -4.54 -9.56
C CYS A 71 -15.42 -4.11 -8.10
N CYS A 72 -14.76 -3.01 -7.70
CA CYS A 72 -14.99 -2.39 -6.40
C CYS A 72 -16.46 -1.96 -6.26
N PRO A 73 -17.17 -2.32 -5.17
CA PRO A 73 -18.57 -1.95 -5.00
C PRO A 73 -18.77 -0.43 -4.86
N MET A 74 -17.73 0.31 -4.44
CA MET A 74 -17.82 1.75 -4.26
C MET A 74 -17.43 2.57 -5.48
N CYS A 75 -16.44 2.17 -6.28
CA CYS A 75 -15.94 2.97 -7.41
C CYS A 75 -15.88 2.22 -8.75
N SER A 76 -16.36 0.97 -8.81
CA SER A 76 -16.44 0.10 -10.00
C SER A 76 -15.12 -0.18 -10.71
N VAL A 77 -13.98 0.16 -10.11
CA VAL A 77 -12.68 -0.17 -10.69
C VAL A 77 -12.47 -1.69 -10.65
N PRO A 78 -11.93 -2.29 -11.72
CA PRO A 78 -11.56 -3.69 -11.70
C PRO A 78 -10.43 -3.90 -10.69
N ILE A 79 -10.58 -4.94 -9.87
CA ILE A 79 -9.63 -5.34 -8.84
C ILE A 79 -9.36 -6.83 -9.05
N GLU A 80 -8.09 -7.17 -9.18
CA GLU A 80 -7.62 -8.55 -9.16
C GLU A 80 -7.52 -9.07 -7.72
N LYS A 81 -7.90 -10.32 -7.50
CA LYS A 81 -7.89 -10.99 -6.21
C LYS A 81 -6.46 -11.21 -5.75
N ASP A 82 -6.13 -10.66 -4.58
CA ASP A 82 -4.88 -11.01 -3.92
C ASP A 82 -4.93 -12.49 -3.51
N GLU A 83 -3.92 -13.28 -3.91
CA GLU A 83 -3.85 -14.69 -3.54
C GLU A 83 -3.86 -14.83 -2.01
N GLY A 84 -4.88 -15.52 -1.48
CA GLY A 84 -4.97 -15.86 -0.06
C GLY A 84 -5.73 -14.88 0.84
N CYS A 85 -6.16 -13.69 0.39
CA CYS A 85 -6.97 -12.80 1.23
C CYS A 85 -8.35 -12.51 0.62
N ALA A 86 -9.41 -12.66 1.43
CA ALA A 86 -10.76 -12.30 1.01
C ALA A 86 -11.19 -10.89 1.44
N GLN A 87 -10.47 -10.27 2.38
CA GLN A 87 -10.67 -8.86 2.71
C GLN A 87 -9.79 -8.06 1.77
N MET A 88 -10.42 -7.26 0.91
CA MET A 88 -9.71 -6.51 -0.12
C MET A 88 -9.90 -5.02 0.07
N MET A 89 -8.86 -4.26 -0.25
CA MET A 89 -8.87 -2.81 -0.19
C MET A 89 -8.71 -2.26 -1.61
N CYS A 90 -9.68 -1.45 -2.04
CA CYS A 90 -9.58 -0.77 -3.32
C CYS A 90 -8.41 0.23 -3.30
N LYS A 91 -7.43 0.05 -4.18
CA LYS A 91 -6.26 0.95 -4.27
C LYS A 91 -6.65 2.40 -4.60
N ARG A 92 -7.74 2.58 -5.35
CA ARG A 92 -8.28 3.89 -5.77
C ARG A 92 -9.05 4.60 -4.65
N CYS A 93 -10.18 4.06 -4.20
CA CYS A 93 -11.04 4.73 -3.22
C CYS A 93 -10.78 4.36 -1.76
N LYS A 94 -9.83 3.45 -1.48
CA LYS A 94 -9.49 2.91 -0.14
C LYS A 94 -10.60 2.15 0.57
N HIS A 95 -11.73 1.92 -0.10
CA HIS A 95 -12.83 1.12 0.43
C HIS A 95 -12.38 -0.33 0.68
N VAL A 96 -12.65 -0.82 1.88
CA VAL A 96 -12.40 -2.21 2.28
C VAL A 96 -13.69 -3.01 2.14
N PHE A 97 -13.63 -4.16 1.48
CA PHE A 97 -14.80 -5.00 1.23
C PHE A 97 -14.45 -6.49 1.21
N CYS A 98 -15.48 -7.34 1.35
CA CYS A 98 -15.34 -8.79 1.24
C CYS A 98 -15.42 -9.23 -0.22
N TRP A 99 -14.43 -10.01 -0.70
CA TRP A 99 -14.40 -10.52 -2.07
C TRP A 99 -15.63 -11.38 -2.44
N TYR A 100 -16.16 -12.13 -1.48
CA TYR A 100 -17.23 -13.10 -1.74
C TYR A 100 -18.61 -12.44 -1.85
N CYS A 101 -18.95 -11.59 -0.88
CA CYS A 101 -20.28 -10.99 -0.78
C CYS A 101 -20.32 -9.50 -1.17
N LEU A 102 -19.16 -8.90 -1.47
CA LEU A 102 -19.00 -7.48 -1.81
C LEU A 102 -19.51 -6.51 -0.73
N ALA A 103 -19.74 -7.00 0.49
CA ALA A 103 -20.13 -6.17 1.61
C ALA A 103 -18.98 -5.25 2.02
N SER A 104 -19.33 -4.00 2.39
CA SER A 104 -18.42 -3.06 3.02
C SER A 104 -17.89 -3.62 4.34
N LEU A 105 -16.57 -3.53 4.53
CA LEU A 105 -15.86 -3.89 5.75
C LEU A 105 -15.08 -2.70 6.33
N ASP A 106 -15.39 -1.46 5.91
CA ASP A 106 -14.71 -0.25 6.37
C ASP A 106 -14.73 -0.10 7.90
N ASP A 107 -15.82 -0.53 8.55
CA ASP A 107 -15.99 -0.48 10.01
C ASP A 107 -15.73 -1.82 10.73
N ASP A 108 -15.35 -2.88 9.99
CA ASP A 108 -15.11 -4.21 10.57
C ASP A 108 -13.61 -4.48 10.83
N PHE A 109 -13.04 -3.64 11.69
CA PHE A 109 -11.62 -3.69 12.09
C PHE A 109 -11.22 -5.03 12.73
N LEU A 110 -12.18 -5.78 13.28
CA LEU A 110 -11.96 -7.02 14.02
C LEU A 110 -12.20 -8.29 13.19
N LEU A 111 -12.50 -8.14 11.89
CA LEU A 111 -12.77 -9.24 10.97
C LEU A 111 -13.97 -10.10 11.41
N ARG A 112 -14.94 -9.51 12.12
CA ARG A 112 -16.10 -10.23 12.68
C ARG A 112 -17.01 -10.79 11.58
N HIS A 113 -16.97 -10.21 10.39
CA HIS A 113 -17.66 -10.70 9.21
C HIS A 113 -17.31 -12.16 8.88
N TYR A 114 -16.08 -12.59 9.19
CA TYR A 114 -15.60 -13.95 8.92
C TYR A 114 -15.85 -14.94 10.07
N ASP A 115 -16.47 -14.51 11.17
CA ASP A 115 -16.78 -15.39 12.31
C ASP A 115 -18.15 -16.08 12.16
N LYS A 116 -19.04 -15.52 11.32
CA LYS A 116 -20.44 -15.97 11.17
C LYS A 116 -20.92 -15.90 9.71
N GLY A 117 -22.04 -16.56 9.43
CA GLY A 117 -22.73 -16.45 8.14
C GLY A 117 -21.99 -17.06 6.93
N PRO A 118 -22.32 -16.67 5.69
CA PRO A 118 -21.86 -17.32 4.46
C PRO A 118 -20.37 -17.08 4.14
N CYS A 119 -19.74 -16.11 4.79
CA CYS A 119 -18.32 -15.79 4.66
C CYS A 119 -17.46 -16.38 5.80
N LYS A 120 -18.06 -17.18 6.68
CA LYS A 120 -17.36 -17.78 7.81
C LYS A 120 -16.13 -18.59 7.35
N ASN A 121 -14.99 -18.38 8.01
CA ASN A 121 -13.71 -19.05 7.73
C ASN A 121 -13.13 -18.81 6.32
N LYS A 122 -13.65 -17.86 5.53
CA LYS A 122 -13.18 -17.59 4.17
C LYS A 122 -12.15 -16.46 4.06
N LEU A 123 -11.53 -16.02 5.16
CA LEU A 123 -10.55 -14.91 5.10
C LEU A 123 -9.29 -15.28 4.30
N GLY A 124 -8.88 -16.55 4.34
CA GLY A 124 -7.80 -17.12 3.52
C GLY A 124 -6.38 -17.05 4.13
N HIS A 125 -6.17 -16.26 5.18
CA HIS A 125 -4.96 -16.29 6.00
C HIS A 125 -5.27 -16.52 7.48
N SER A 126 -4.35 -17.16 8.19
CA SER A 126 -4.46 -17.32 9.64
C SER A 126 -4.21 -15.97 10.34
N ARG A 127 -5.15 -15.55 11.20
CA ARG A 127 -5.06 -14.31 12.01
C ARG A 127 -3.73 -14.19 12.77
N ALA A 128 -3.11 -15.33 13.06
CA ALA A 128 -1.82 -15.44 13.72
C ALA A 128 -0.67 -14.82 12.91
N SER A 129 -0.64 -14.90 11.57
CA SER A 129 0.50 -14.38 10.79
C SER A 129 0.58 -12.86 10.81
N VAL A 130 -0.57 -12.18 10.76
CA VAL A 130 -0.65 -10.71 10.82
C VAL A 130 -0.27 -10.21 12.22
N ILE A 131 -0.72 -10.90 13.27
CA ILE A 131 -0.36 -10.57 14.65
C ILE A 131 1.13 -10.85 14.88
N TRP A 132 1.65 -11.97 14.38
CA TRP A 132 3.07 -12.35 14.46
C TRP A 132 3.98 -11.36 13.75
N HIS A 133 3.61 -10.89 12.56
CA HIS A 133 4.38 -9.88 11.84
C HIS A 133 4.42 -8.54 12.61
N ARG A 134 3.30 -8.13 13.22
CA ARG A 134 3.22 -6.91 14.03
C ARG A 134 4.05 -7.01 15.31
N THR A 135 4.00 -8.14 16.03
CA THR A 135 4.80 -8.36 17.23
C THR A 135 6.29 -8.58 16.92
N GLN A 136 6.62 -9.21 15.79
CA GLN A 136 7.99 -9.41 15.33
C GLN A 136 8.72 -8.08 15.09
N VAL A 137 8.07 -7.13 14.42
CA VAL A 137 8.66 -5.81 14.16
C VAL A 137 8.96 -5.07 15.47
N ILE A 138 8.02 -5.09 16.42
CA ILE A 138 8.20 -4.47 17.75
C ILE A 138 9.36 -5.15 18.49
N GLY A 139 9.44 -6.48 18.45
CA GLY A 139 10.51 -7.25 19.06
C GLY A 139 11.89 -6.96 18.47
N ILE A 140 11.98 -6.80 17.14
CA ILE A 140 13.23 -6.43 16.45
C ILE A 140 13.72 -5.06 16.91
N PHE A 141 12.84 -4.05 16.93
CA PHE A 141 13.22 -2.71 17.37
C PHE A 141 13.65 -2.67 18.84
N ALA A 142 12.91 -3.35 19.72
CA ALA A 142 13.28 -3.47 21.13
C ALA A 142 14.62 -4.19 21.31
N GLY A 143 14.84 -5.28 20.55
CA GLY A 143 16.07 -6.07 20.58
C GLY A 143 17.30 -5.29 20.10
N PHE A 144 17.21 -4.62 18.95
CA PHE A 144 18.29 -3.76 18.45
C PHE A 144 18.57 -2.59 19.39
N GLY A 145 17.52 -1.97 19.95
CA GLY A 145 17.67 -0.90 20.93
C GLY A 145 18.44 -1.36 22.17
N LEU A 146 18.07 -2.51 22.74
CA LEU A 146 18.76 -3.08 23.89
C LEU A 146 20.20 -3.49 23.56
N LEU A 147 20.43 -4.12 22.40
CA LEU A 147 21.76 -4.52 21.94
C LEU A 147 22.69 -3.31 21.83
N LEU A 148 22.24 -2.21 21.20
CA LEU A 148 23.03 -0.99 21.06
C LEU A 148 23.31 -0.32 22.42
N LEU A 149 22.35 -0.35 23.34
CA LEU A 149 22.52 0.18 24.69
C LEU A 149 23.61 -0.59 25.46
N VAL A 150 23.64 -1.92 25.34
CA VAL A 150 24.66 -2.77 25.99
C VAL A 150 26.01 -2.71 25.25
N ALA A 151 26.00 -2.65 23.93
CA ALA A 151 27.21 -2.57 23.12
C ALA A 151 27.89 -1.20 23.23
N SER A 152 27.14 -0.12 23.43
CA SER A 152 27.67 1.25 23.49
C SER A 152 28.80 1.42 24.53
N PRO A 153 28.66 1.00 25.81
CA PRO A 153 29.76 1.01 26.77
C PRO A 153 30.99 0.22 26.34
N LEU A 154 30.79 -0.97 25.77
CA LEU A 154 31.88 -1.83 25.30
C LEU A 154 32.63 -1.22 24.11
N LEU A 155 31.88 -0.60 23.19
CA LEU A 155 32.43 0.11 22.04
C LEU A 155 33.18 1.38 22.46
N LEU A 156 32.67 2.13 23.43
CA LEU A 156 33.36 3.32 23.98
C LEU A 156 34.67 2.95 24.69
N LEU A 157 34.72 1.80 25.37
CA LEU A 157 35.95 1.29 25.99
C LEU A 157 36.95 0.74 24.95
N ALA A 158 36.46 0.12 23.88
CA ALA A 158 37.31 -0.40 22.81
C ALA A 158 37.77 0.67 21.80
N ALA A 159 37.05 1.79 21.67
CA ALA A 159 37.33 2.83 20.70
C ALA A 159 38.75 3.43 20.79
N PRO A 160 39.30 3.77 21.97
CA PRO A 160 40.68 4.24 22.08
C PRO A 160 41.69 3.20 21.60
N CYS A 161 41.47 1.92 21.91
CA CYS A 161 42.33 0.82 21.50
C CYS A 161 42.25 0.60 19.98
N ILE A 162 41.05 0.63 19.40
CA ILE A 162 40.84 0.45 17.95
C ILE A 162 41.44 1.62 17.16
N VAL A 163 41.23 2.86 17.60
CA VAL A 163 41.80 4.06 16.98
C VAL A 163 43.33 4.05 17.09
N CYS A 164 43.90 3.74 18.25
CA CYS A 164 45.35 3.65 18.44
C CYS A 164 45.99 2.51 17.61
N CYS A 165 45.35 1.34 17.52
CA CYS A 165 45.83 0.23 16.69
C CYS A 165 45.82 0.59 15.19
N LYS A 166 44.82 1.36 14.74
CA LYS A 166 44.72 1.81 13.34
C LYS A 166 45.69 2.97 13.04
N CYS A 167 45.98 3.82 14.01
CA CYS A 167 47.03 4.83 13.93
C CYS A 167 48.44 4.22 13.87
N ARG A 168 48.70 3.12 14.60
CA ARG A 168 50.00 2.42 14.54
C ARG A 168 50.25 1.78 13.16
N VAL A 169 49.20 1.25 12.53
CA VAL A 169 49.24 0.71 11.16
C VAL A 169 49.43 1.81 10.09
N CYS A 170 48.87 3.02 10.27
CA CYS A 170 49.13 4.16 9.38
C CYS A 170 50.44 4.92 9.67
N GLY A 171 51.03 4.77 10.87
CA GLY A 171 52.28 5.43 11.25
C GLY A 171 53.53 4.74 10.72
N SER A 172 53.49 3.41 10.55
CA SER A 172 54.63 2.67 10.00
C SER A 172 54.88 2.95 8.51
N SER A 173 53.84 3.22 7.71
CA SER A 173 54.00 3.50 6.28
C SER A 173 54.54 4.90 5.97
N ARG A 174 54.71 5.77 6.98
CA ARG A 174 55.19 7.15 6.79
C ARG A 174 56.62 7.40 7.31
N LEU A 175 57.22 6.44 8.02
CA LEU A 175 58.60 6.56 8.52
C LEU A 175 59.65 5.92 7.60
N ASP A 176 59.26 5.13 6.60
CA ASP A 176 60.20 4.50 5.65
C ASP A 176 60.55 5.37 4.42
N GLN A 177 60.03 6.61 4.30
CA GLN A 177 60.29 7.51 3.17
C GLN A 177 61.25 8.67 3.49
N GLU A 178 61.94 8.65 4.64
CA GLU A 178 62.96 9.66 5.00
C GLU A 178 64.39 9.07 5.09
N GLY A 179 64.59 7.86 4.56
CA GLY A 179 65.85 7.09 4.69
C GLY A 179 66.55 6.71 3.38
N ALA A 180 66.23 7.33 2.24
CA ALA A 180 66.89 7.00 0.97
C ALA A 180 67.04 8.21 0.03
N ASN A 181 68.18 8.90 0.09
CA ASN A 181 68.94 9.28 -1.11
C ASN A 181 70.42 9.52 -0.76
N PRO A 182 71.38 9.16 -1.66
CA PRO A 182 72.77 8.91 -1.33
C PRO A 182 73.68 10.14 -1.47
N GLU A 183 74.84 10.04 -0.83
CA GLU A 183 76.03 10.86 -1.06
C GLU A 183 76.55 10.70 -2.50
N ASP A 184 76.95 11.82 -3.12
CA ASP A 184 77.99 11.96 -4.17
C ASP A 184 78.01 13.44 -4.62
N THR A 185 79.09 14.14 -4.96
CA THR A 185 80.53 13.90 -4.97
C THR A 185 81.19 15.27 -5.30
N SER A 186 82.34 15.55 -4.68
CA SER A 186 83.52 16.33 -5.13
C SER A 186 83.41 17.57 -6.06
N THR A 187 84.23 18.56 -5.66
CA THR A 187 84.87 19.70 -6.38
C THR A 187 84.19 21.06 -6.35
#